data_AF-A0A7V7ARU8-F1
#
_entry.id   AF-A0A7V7ARU8-F1
#
_cell.length_a   1.000
_cell.length_b   1.000
_cell.length_c   1.000
_cell.angle_alpha   90.00
_cell.angle_beta   90.00
_cell.angle_gamma   90.00
#
_symmetry.space_group_name_H-M   'P 1'
#
loop_
_entity.id
_entity.type
_entity.pdbx_description
1 polymer ?
#
loop_
_entity_poly.entity_id
_entity_poly.type
_entity_poly.pdbx_seq_one_letter_code
_entity_poly.pdbx_strand_id
1 'polypeptide(L)'
;MSLFKKVLFPVTLSLDLEQILDNALFLKRLNIQSFDLINVVSSGFGNKDDSLEALHQAVGIIRQKIPYNVSAEVVEGHAASEIVNMARGQDYNLIFIPGHDKNIMN
;
A
#
# COMPACT_ATOMS: atom_id res chain seq x y z
N MET A 1 -0.97 14.55 18.99
CA MET A 1 -0.36 14.54 17.63
C MET A 1 0.02 13.10 17.30
N SER A 2 -0.33 12.59 16.12
CA SER A 2 0.11 11.26 15.70
C SER A 2 1.61 11.27 15.40
N LEU A 3 2.33 10.23 15.84
CA LEU A 3 3.75 10.02 15.54
C LEU A 3 3.97 9.74 14.04
N PHE A 4 2.95 9.14 13.40
CA PHE A 4 2.97 8.73 11.99
C PHE A 4 2.05 9.63 11.17
N LYS A 5 2.63 10.38 10.24
CA LYS A 5 1.93 11.39 9.43
C LYS A 5 1.52 10.83 8.07
N LYS A 6 2.43 10.06 7.44
CA LYS A 6 2.24 9.48 6.12
C LYS A 6 2.90 8.11 6.08
N VAL A 7 2.11 7.08 5.79
CA VAL A 7 2.56 5.68 5.81
C VAL A 7 2.60 5.13 4.41
N LEU A 8 3.68 4.44 4.06
CA LEU A 8 3.74 3.63 2.87
C LEU A 8 3.30 2.21 3.23
N PHE A 9 2.30 1.68 2.54
CA PHE A 9 1.75 0.35 2.78
C PHE A 9 1.93 -0.49 1.51
N PRO A 10 3.03 -1.26 1.40
CA PRO A 10 3.20 -2.20 0.31
C PRO A 10 2.16 -3.31 0.37
N VAL A 11 1.54 -3.58 -0.77
CA VAL A 11 0.54 -4.64 -0.93
C VAL A 11 0.86 -5.47 -2.17
N THR A 12 0.55 -6.75 -2.09
CA THR A 12 0.51 -7.66 -3.25
C THR A 12 -0.93 -7.81 -3.71
N LEU A 13 -1.17 -8.00 -5.00
CA LEU A 13 -2.53 -8.28 -5.49
C LEU A 13 -2.95 -9.74 -5.29
N SER A 14 -2.02 -10.58 -4.81
CA SER A 14 -2.36 -11.86 -4.19
C SER A 14 -3.00 -11.70 -2.81
N LEU A 15 -2.94 -10.51 -2.20
CA LEU A 15 -3.58 -10.27 -0.92
C LEU A 15 -5.09 -10.19 -1.11
N ASP A 16 -5.82 -10.87 -0.24
CA ASP A 16 -7.26 -10.72 -0.15
C ASP A 16 -7.61 -9.28 0.25
N LEU A 17 -8.61 -8.71 -0.43
CA LEU A 17 -9.16 -7.40 -0.12
C LEU A 17 -9.56 -7.28 1.36
N GLU A 18 -10.10 -8.35 1.95
CA GLU A 18 -10.44 -8.37 3.39
C GLU A 18 -9.21 -8.08 4.27
N GLN A 19 -8.05 -8.64 3.91
CA GLN A 19 -6.81 -8.41 4.65
C GLN A 19 -6.27 -7.00 4.46
N ILE A 20 -6.39 -6.42 3.25
CA ILE A 20 -6.03 -5.01 3.01
C ILE A 20 -6.91 -4.11 3.89
N LEU A 21 -8.21 -4.40 3.98
CA LEU A 21 -9.15 -3.66 4.80
C LEU A 21 -8.87 -3.77 6.30
N ASP A 22 -8.57 -4.97 6.79
CA ASP A 22 -8.23 -5.18 8.20
C ASP A 22 -6.94 -4.42 8.59
N ASN A 23 -5.94 -4.45 7.72
CA ASN A 23 -4.72 -3.67 7.89
C ASN A 23 -5.00 -2.16 7.86
N ALA A 24 -5.82 -1.67 6.93
CA ALA A 24 -6.21 -0.26 6.87
C ALA A 24 -6.98 0.17 8.14
N LEU A 25 -7.85 -0.69 8.67
CA LEU A 25 -8.55 -0.46 9.95
C LEU A 25 -7.58 -0.45 11.13
N PHE A 26 -6.54 -1.29 11.10
CA PHE A 26 -5.46 -1.26 12.09
C PHE A 26 -4.70 0.07 12.04
N LEU A 27 -4.30 0.54 10.86
CA LEU A 27 -3.66 1.87 10.70
C LEU A 27 -4.57 2.99 11.23
N LYS A 28 -5.89 2.89 10.99
CA LYS A 28 -6.87 3.81 11.58
C LYS A 28 -6.85 3.80 13.10
N ARG A 29 -6.80 2.63 13.74
CA ARG A 29 -6.71 2.51 15.21
C ARG A 29 -5.43 3.12 15.78
N LEU A 30 -4.36 3.16 14.99
CA LEU A 30 -3.12 3.88 15.31
C LEU A 30 -3.18 5.39 15.04
N ASN A 31 -4.35 5.93 14.66
CA ASN A 31 -4.57 7.33 14.31
C ASN A 31 -3.68 7.81 13.14
N ILE A 32 -3.38 6.91 12.20
CA ILE A 32 -2.76 7.24 10.92
C ILE A 32 -3.87 7.73 9.98
N GLN A 33 -3.75 9.00 9.56
CA GLN A 33 -4.78 9.68 8.76
C GLN A 33 -4.42 9.79 7.27
N SER A 34 -3.19 9.40 6.90
CA SER A 34 -2.74 9.35 5.51
C SER A 34 -1.86 8.13 5.27
N PHE A 35 -2.20 7.32 4.29
CA PHE A 35 -1.37 6.22 3.84
C PHE A 35 -1.54 5.96 2.35
N ASP A 36 -0.47 5.49 1.71
CA ASP A 36 -0.45 5.19 0.29
C ASP A 36 -0.20 3.70 0.12
N LEU A 37 -1.06 3.05 -0.66
CA LEU A 37 -0.88 1.66 -1.07
C LEU A 37 0.08 1.64 -2.25
N ILE A 38 1.11 0.80 -2.18
CA ILE A 38 2.03 0.57 -3.31
C ILE A 38 1.97 -0.91 -3.69
N ASN A 39 1.71 -1.18 -4.97
CA ASN A 39 1.97 -2.50 -5.54
C ASN A 39 3.17 -2.41 -6.49
N VAL A 40 4.15 -3.29 -6.29
CA VAL A 40 5.29 -3.41 -7.21
C VAL A 40 5.07 -4.63 -8.08
N VAL A 41 5.07 -4.42 -9.39
CA VAL A 41 5.00 -5.50 -10.38
C VAL A 41 6.37 -5.71 -11.02
N SER A 42 6.69 -6.96 -11.36
CA SER A 42 7.95 -7.26 -12.05
C SER A 42 7.92 -6.70 -13.48
N SER A 43 9.00 -6.03 -13.87
CA SER A 43 9.15 -5.49 -15.22
C SER A 43 8.98 -6.60 -16.28
N GLY A 44 8.17 -6.33 -17.31
CA GLY A 44 7.94 -7.27 -18.41
C GLY A 44 6.73 -8.19 -18.26
N PHE A 45 6.05 -8.20 -17.10
CA PHE A 45 4.72 -8.79 -16.95
C PHE A 45 3.68 -7.69 -17.14
N GLY A 46 2.94 -7.72 -18.25
CA GLY A 46 2.02 -6.66 -18.71
C GLY A 46 0.75 -6.46 -17.87
N ASN A 47 0.83 -6.56 -16.54
CA ASN A 47 -0.31 -6.54 -15.63
C ASN A 47 -0.44 -5.22 -14.86
N LYS A 48 0.30 -4.16 -15.23
CA LYS A 48 0.30 -2.89 -14.49
C LYS A 48 -1.08 -2.24 -14.44
N ASP A 49 -1.80 -2.22 -15.56
CA ASP A 49 -3.12 -1.57 -15.65
C ASP A 49 -4.17 -2.34 -14.84
N ASP A 50 -4.22 -3.68 -14.98
CA ASP A 50 -5.08 -4.55 -14.16
C ASP A 50 -4.76 -4.39 -12.67
N SER A 51 -3.48 -4.26 -12.35
CA SER A 51 -3.01 -4.06 -10.99
C SER A 51 -3.47 -2.74 -10.41
N LEU A 52 -3.41 -1.68 -11.22
CA LEU A 52 -3.84 -0.35 -10.84
C LEU A 52 -5.35 -0.30 -10.65
N GLU A 53 -6.12 -0.96 -11.53
CA GLU A 53 -7.57 -1.05 -11.40
C GLU A 53 -7.97 -1.76 -10.10
N ALA A 54 -7.40 -2.94 -9.83
CA ALA A 54 -7.68 -3.68 -8.60
C ALA A 54 -7.32 -2.86 -7.34
N LEU A 55 -6.17 -2.18 -7.37
CA LEU A 55 -5.72 -1.34 -6.26
C LEU A 55 -6.65 -0.12 -6.05
N HIS A 56 -7.13 0.50 -7.14
CA HIS A 56 -8.11 1.59 -7.08
C HIS A 56 -9.45 1.14 -6.52
N GLN A 57 -9.92 -0.06 -6.89
CA GLN A 57 -11.14 -0.65 -6.30
C GLN A 57 -10.97 -0.83 -4.79
N ALA A 58 -9.82 -1.35 -4.34
CA ALA A 58 -9.51 -1.49 -2.92
C ALA A 58 -9.52 -0.12 -2.19
N VAL A 59 -8.88 0.91 -2.76
CA VAL A 59 -8.92 2.27 -2.23
C VAL A 59 -10.36 2.80 -2.13
N GLY A 60 -11.18 2.57 -3.15
CA GLY A 60 -12.58 2.96 -3.15
C GLY A 60 -13.35 2.38 -1.96
N ILE A 61 -13.15 1.09 -1.69
CA ILE A 61 -13.80 0.37 -0.58
C ILE A 61 -13.26 0.85 0.77
N ILE A 62 -11.94 1.06 0.89
CA ILE A 62 -11.32 1.60 2.11
C ILE A 62 -11.89 2.99 2.43
N ARG A 63 -11.98 3.88 1.45
CA ARG A 63 -12.49 5.26 1.62
C ARG A 63 -13.97 5.29 2.04
N GLN A 64 -14.77 4.29 1.67
CA GLN A 64 -16.15 4.16 2.17
C GLN A 64 -16.22 3.82 3.67
N LYS A 65 -15.20 3.14 4.20
CA LYS A 65 -15.15 2.67 5.60
C LYS A 65 -14.30 3.57 6.52
N ILE A 66 -13.35 4.30 5.94
CA ILE A 66 -12.34 5.07 6.66
C ILE A 66 -12.27 6.48 6.07
N PRO A 67 -12.54 7.55 6.84
CA PRO A 67 -12.57 8.93 6.34
C PRO A 67 -11.17 9.55 6.17
N TYR A 68 -10.18 8.77 5.75
CA TYR A 68 -8.76 9.16 5.72
C TYR A 68 -8.22 9.26 4.30
N ASN A 69 -7.07 9.94 4.18
CA ASN A 69 -6.42 10.13 2.90
C ASN A 69 -5.70 8.85 2.48
N VAL A 70 -6.30 8.12 1.55
CA VAL A 70 -5.75 6.87 1.02
C VAL A 70 -5.50 7.05 -0.45
N SER A 71 -4.27 6.83 -0.92
CA SER A 71 -3.94 6.78 -2.35
C SER A 71 -3.33 5.44 -2.73
N ALA A 72 -3.14 5.23 -4.03
CA ALA A 72 -2.65 3.99 -4.60
C ALA A 72 -1.70 4.28 -5.75
N GLU A 73 -0.64 3.49 -5.86
CA GLU A 73 0.31 3.54 -6.97
C GLU A 73 0.77 2.12 -7.33
N VAL A 74 0.96 1.90 -8.63
CA VAL A 74 1.61 0.70 -9.16
C VAL A 74 2.91 1.09 -9.84
N VAL A 75 4.00 0.49 -9.39
CA VAL A 75 5.35 0.73 -9.93
C VAL A 75 5.92 -0.56 -10.48
N GLU A 76 6.81 -0.45 -11.47
CA GLU A 76 7.48 -1.62 -12.05
C GLU A 76 8.92 -1.70 -11.54
N GLY A 77 9.36 -2.88 -11.14
CA GLY A 77 10.74 -3.11 -10.74
C GLY A 77 10.91 -4.19 -9.69
N HIS A 78 12.00 -4.08 -8.93
CA HIS A 78 12.28 -4.96 -7.81
C HIS A 78 11.61 -4.43 -6.54
N ALA A 79 10.74 -5.22 -5.90
CA ALA A 79 9.85 -4.77 -4.84
C ALA A 79 10.55 -4.00 -3.72
N ALA A 80 11.60 -4.57 -3.14
CA ALA A 80 12.34 -3.91 -2.07
C ALA A 80 13.00 -2.59 -2.52
N SER A 81 13.48 -2.54 -3.76
CA SER A 81 14.14 -1.34 -4.30
C SER A 81 13.14 -0.21 -4.50
N GLU A 82 12.00 -0.51 -5.12
CA GLU A 82 10.98 0.49 -5.41
C GLU A 82 10.26 0.99 -4.16
N ILE A 83 9.98 0.12 -3.19
CA ILE A 83 9.44 0.52 -1.88
C ILE A 83 10.39 1.50 -1.19
N VAL A 84 11.70 1.21 -1.19
CA VAL A 84 12.70 2.09 -0.58
C VAL A 84 12.84 3.40 -1.37
N ASN A 85 12.83 3.34 -2.70
CA ASN A 85 12.90 4.54 -3.55
C ASN A 85 11.71 5.46 -3.30
N MET A 86 10.48 4.91 -3.24
CA MET A 86 9.27 5.66 -2.95
C MET A 86 9.30 6.24 -1.53
N ALA A 87 9.72 5.44 -0.54
CA ALA A 87 9.87 5.89 0.84
C ALA A 87 10.88 7.04 1.00
N ARG A 88 11.93 7.07 0.17
CA ARG A 88 12.93 8.16 0.13
C ARG A 88 12.47 9.38 -0.66
N GLY A 89 11.69 9.16 -1.72
CA GLY A 89 11.24 10.22 -2.64
C GLY A 89 10.10 11.07 -2.09
N GLN A 90 9.42 10.61 -1.04
CA GLN A 90 8.32 11.34 -0.40
C GLN A 90 8.48 11.35 1.13
N ASP A 91 7.74 12.22 1.82
CA ASP A 91 7.79 12.39 3.29
C ASP A 91 7.10 11.25 4.08
N TYR A 92 7.32 9.99 3.70
CA TYR A 92 6.85 8.84 4.48
C TYR A 92 7.66 8.71 5.76
N ASN A 93 6.97 8.49 6.88
CA ASN A 93 7.62 8.33 8.18
C ASN A 93 7.38 6.94 8.82
N LEU A 94 6.75 6.03 8.08
CA LEU A 94 6.61 4.63 8.39
C LEU A 94 6.38 3.84 7.11
N ILE A 95 7.04 2.68 7.00
CA ILE A 95 6.68 1.64 6.04
C ILE A 95 5.98 0.53 6.83
N PHE A 96 4.72 0.26 6.50
CA PHE A 96 3.93 -0.77 7.16
C PHE A 96 3.91 -2.02 6.27
N ILE A 97 4.61 -3.07 6.71
CA ILE A 97 4.70 -4.35 6.00
C ILE A 97 3.95 -5.41 6.83
N PRO A 98 2.81 -5.93 6.36
CA PRO A 98 2.09 -6.98 7.07
C PRO A 98 2.94 -8.26 7.14
N GLY A 99 2.99 -8.89 8.31
CA GLY A 99 3.79 -10.11 8.51
C GLY A 99 3.25 -11.37 7.82
N HIS A 100 2.12 -11.26 7.11
CA HIS A 100 1.45 -12.36 6.42
C HIS A 100 2.05 -12.58 5.02
N ASP A 101 2.67 -11.53 4.48
CA ASP A 101 3.31 -11.53 3.18
C ASP A 101 4.76 -12.01 3.27
N LYS A 102 4.94 -13.33 3.22
CA LYS A 102 6.28 -13.92 3.13
C LYS A 102 7.02 -13.55 1.83
N ASN A 103 6.33 -12.97 0.84
CA ASN A 103 6.82 -12.73 -0.52
C ASN A 103 6.75 -11.26 -1.00
N ILE A 104 6.43 -10.27 -0.16
CA ILE A 104 6.44 -8.84 -0.59
C ILE A 104 7.80 -8.40 -1.12
N MET A 105 8.89 -9.08 -0.73
CA MET A 105 10.27 -8.71 -1.09
C MET A 105 10.91 -9.61 -2.16
N ASN A 106 10.18 -10.59 -2.71
CA ASN A 106 10.68 -11.47 -3.77
C ASN A 106 10.42 -10.88 -5.16
#